data_AF-A0A1G5G2P2-F1
#
_entry.id   AF-A0A1G5G2P2-F1
#
_cell.length_a   1.000
_cell.length_b   1.000
_cell.length_c   1.000
_cell.angle_alpha   90.00
_cell.angle_beta   90.00
_cell.angle_gamma   90.00
#
_symmetry.space_group_name_H-M   'P 1'
#
loop_
_entity.id
_entity.type
_entity.pdbx_description
1 polymer ?
#
loop_
_entity_poly.entity_id
_entity_poly.type
_entity_poly.pdbx_seq_one_letter_code
_entity_poly.pdbx_strand_id
1 'polypeptide(L)'
;HSDQGCQYTSLAFGLRCQEAGVAQSMGSVGDCYDNALAESFFATLECELIDRQRFRNHAEAKRAIFEFIEGWYNLRRRHSALGQQAPKAYEAAWRDAA
;
A
#
# COMPACT_ATOMS: atom_id res chain seq x y z
N HIS A 1 -10.61 0.63 1.95
CA HIS A 1 -10.45 0.29 3.36
C HIS A 1 -9.38 1.20 3.95
N SER A 2 -9.63 1.79 5.12
CA SER A 2 -8.66 2.61 5.85
C SER A 2 -8.71 2.27 7.34
N ASP A 3 -7.69 2.69 8.08
CA ASP A 3 -7.79 2.75 9.53
C ASP A 3 -8.77 3.86 9.98
N GLN A 4 -8.88 4.04 11.29
CA GLN A 4 -9.73 5.06 11.92
C GLN A 4 -8.93 6.34 12.27
N GLY A 5 -7.86 6.63 11.53
CA GLY A 5 -7.11 7.87 11.70
C GLY A 5 -7.98 9.10 11.48
N CYS A 6 -7.67 10.20 12.19
CA CYS A 6 -8.52 11.41 12.19
C CYS A 6 -8.72 12.02 10.79
N GLN A 7 -7.78 11.80 9.87
CA GLN A 7 -7.89 12.20 8.47
C GLN A 7 -8.98 11.41 7.74
N TYR A 8 -9.02 10.09 7.94
CA TYR A 8 -9.97 9.19 7.28
C TYR A 8 -11.37 9.25 7.89
N THR A 9 -11.48 9.57 9.18
CA THR A 9 -12.77 9.82 9.85
C THR A 9 -13.28 11.25 9.66
N SER A 10 -12.55 12.11 8.95
CA SER A 10 -12.94 13.52 8.77
C SER A 10 -14.12 13.67 7.81
N LEU A 11 -14.96 14.68 8.06
CA LEU A 11 -16.08 15.02 7.17
C LEU A 11 -15.58 15.34 5.74
N ALA A 12 -14.45 16.04 5.63
CA ALA A 12 -13.88 16.41 4.34
C ALA A 12 -13.51 15.17 3.51
N PHE A 13 -12.91 14.15 4.12
CA PHE A 13 -12.60 12.89 3.45
C PHE A 13 -13.88 12.11 3.09
N GLY A 14 -14.85 12.06 4.01
CA GLY A 14 -16.22 11.56 3.79
C GLY A 14 -16.87 12.08 2.51
N LEU A 15 -16.93 13.40 2.39
CA LEU A 15 -17.53 14.07 1.23
C LEU A 15 -16.81 13.74 -0.07
N ARG A 16 -15.46 13.73 -0.06
CA ARG A 16 -14.68 13.35 -1.26
C ARG A 16 -14.93 11.92 -1.70
N CYS A 17 -15.08 10.98 -0.76
CA CYS A 17 -15.42 9.60 -1.11
C CYS A 17 -16.82 9.51 -1.74
N GLN A 18 -17.80 10.25 -1.21
CA GLN A 18 -19.13 10.32 -1.79
C GLN A 18 -19.12 10.90 -3.21
N GLU A 19 -18.41 12.01 -3.43
CA GLU A 19 -18.24 12.63 -4.76
C GLU A 19 -17.60 11.67 -5.77
N ALA A 20 -16.65 10.84 -5.33
CA ALA A 20 -15.98 9.85 -6.16
C ALA A 20 -16.79 8.54 -6.34
N GLY A 21 -17.96 8.39 -5.71
CA GLY A 21 -18.74 7.15 -5.72
C GLY A 21 -18.07 5.98 -4.99
N VAL A 22 -17.15 6.27 -4.05
CA VAL A 22 -16.38 5.27 -3.30
C VAL A 22 -17.04 5.05 -1.94
N ALA A 23 -17.43 3.80 -1.66
CA ALA A 23 -17.87 3.41 -0.33
C ALA A 23 -16.66 3.36 0.62
N GLN A 24 -16.73 4.13 1.71
CA GLN A 24 -15.73 4.03 2.78
C GLN A 24 -15.94 2.74 3.55
N SER A 25 -14.84 2.04 3.81
CA SER A 25 -14.79 0.92 4.72
C SER A 25 -13.67 1.16 5.72
N MET A 26 -13.99 1.00 7.00
CA MET A 26 -13.04 1.07 8.11
C MET A 26 -13.20 -0.20 8.94
N GLY A 27 -12.09 -0.72 9.44
CA GLY A 27 -12.08 -1.91 10.27
C GLY A 27 -12.81 -1.69 11.59
N SER A 28 -13.22 -2.79 12.21
CA SER A 28 -13.83 -2.72 13.55
C SER A 28 -12.81 -2.19 14.57
N VAL A 29 -13.30 -1.49 15.60
CA VAL A 29 -12.41 -0.89 16.62
C VAL A 29 -11.64 -2.00 17.33
N GLY A 30 -10.31 -1.94 17.29
CA GLY A 30 -9.43 -2.91 17.93
C GLY A 30 -9.12 -4.16 17.09
N ASP A 31 -9.52 -4.18 15.81
CA ASP A 31 -9.14 -5.22 14.85
C ASP A 31 -8.05 -4.71 13.89
N CYS A 32 -6.87 -5.31 13.95
CA CYS A 32 -5.72 -4.94 13.11
C CYS A 32 -5.66 -5.71 11.79
N TYR A 33 -6.48 -6.75 11.60
CA TYR A 33 -6.37 -7.62 10.43
C TYR A 33 -6.64 -6.87 9.12
N ASP A 34 -7.57 -5.92 9.15
CA ASP A 34 -7.91 -5.15 7.95
C ASP A 34 -6.79 -4.20 7.50
N ASN A 35 -5.94 -3.73 8.43
CA ASN A 35 -4.79 -2.87 8.12
C ASN A 35 -3.49 -3.67 7.90
N ALA A 36 -3.45 -4.95 8.30
CA ALA A 36 -2.26 -5.77 8.28
C ALA A 36 -1.56 -5.83 6.91
N LEU A 37 -2.32 -5.81 5.82
CA LEU A 37 -1.76 -5.79 4.45
C LEU A 37 -0.99 -4.48 4.17
N ALA A 38 -1.57 -3.34 4.54
CA ALA A 38 -0.91 -2.04 4.38
C ALA A 38 0.31 -1.93 5.30
N GLU A 39 0.17 -2.37 6.56
CA GLU A 39 1.27 -2.37 7.53
C GLU A 39 2.43 -3.25 7.08
N SER A 40 2.17 -4.45 6.52
CA SER A 40 3.22 -5.32 5.99
C SER A 40 3.97 -4.68 4.82
N PHE A 41 3.28 -3.91 3.97
CA PHE A 41 3.92 -3.15 2.90
C PHE A 41 4.82 -2.05 3.48
N PHE A 42 4.31 -1.23 4.39
CA PHE A 42 5.08 -0.13 4.97
C PHE A 42 6.28 -0.62 5.77
N ALA A 43 6.14 -1.68 6.55
CA ALA A 43 7.27 -2.31 7.25
C ALA A 43 8.36 -2.75 6.26
N THR A 44 7.99 -3.29 5.10
CA THR A 44 8.94 -3.66 4.04
C THR A 44 9.63 -2.43 3.45
N LEU A 45 8.87 -1.39 3.12
CA LEU A 45 9.40 -0.13 2.57
C LEU A 45 10.39 0.53 3.54
N GLU A 46 10.04 0.57 4.83
CA GLU A 46 10.88 1.15 5.87
C GLU A 46 12.19 0.37 6.01
N CYS A 47 12.10 -0.94 6.27
CA CYS A 47 13.26 -1.80 6.52
C CYS A 47 14.23 -1.90 5.33
N GLU A 48 13.69 -1.90 4.10
CA GLU A 48 14.47 -2.20 2.90
C GLU A 48 14.91 -0.96 2.12
N LEU A 49 14.18 0.16 2.23
CA LEU A 49 14.54 1.42 1.56
C LEU A 49 14.91 2.52 2.54
N ILE A 50 13.99 2.90 3.43
CA ILE A 50 14.12 4.14 4.23
C ILE A 50 15.25 4.01 5.26
N ASP A 51 15.35 2.88 5.93
CA ASP A 51 16.38 2.65 6.96
C ASP A 51 17.79 2.49 6.37
N ARG A 52 17.87 2.17 5.09
CA ARG A 52 19.14 1.88 4.38
C ARG A 52 19.70 3.07 3.61
N GLN A 53 18.91 4.14 3.44
CA GLN A 53 19.28 5.28 2.63
C GLN A 53 19.09 6.60 3.41
N ARG A 54 19.95 7.58 3.12
CA ARG A 54 19.73 8.98 3.50
C ARG A 54 19.43 9.78 2.25
N PHE A 55 18.33 10.52 2.29
CA PHE A 55 17.91 11.40 1.18
C PHE A 55 18.36 12.82 1.46
N ARG A 56 18.92 13.49 0.45
CA ARG A 56 19.37 14.89 0.57
C ARG A 56 18.21 15.86 0.51
N ASN A 57 17.15 15.50 -0.21
CA ASN A 57 15.95 16.31 -0.36
C ASN A 57 14.73 15.44 -0.67
N HIS A 58 13.55 16.07 -0.63
CA HIS A 58 12.28 15.38 -0.84
C HIS A 58 12.12 14.80 -2.26
N ALA A 59 12.69 15.44 -3.28
CA ALA A 59 12.61 14.94 -4.66
C ALA A 59 13.37 13.62 -4.84
N GLU A 60 14.51 13.48 -4.17
CA GLU A 60 15.27 12.23 -4.13
C GLU A 60 14.47 11.11 -3.44
N ALA A 61 13.87 11.39 -2.28
CA ALA A 61 13.03 10.43 -1.57
C ALA A 61 11.83 9.97 -2.42
N LYS A 62 11.13 10.91 -3.07
CA LYS A 62 10.02 10.59 -3.98
C LYS A 62 10.43 9.64 -5.10
N ARG A 63 11.56 9.91 -5.76
CA ARG A 63 12.07 9.06 -6.83
C ARG A 63 12.46 7.68 -6.32
N ALA A 64 13.11 7.59 -5.16
CA ALA A 64 13.48 6.32 -4.56
C ALA A 64 12.26 5.48 -4.19
N ILE A 65 11.22 6.09 -3.61
CA ILE A 65 9.96 5.42 -3.29
C ILE A 65 9.27 4.94 -4.58
N PHE A 66 9.23 5.77 -5.63
CA PHE A 66 8.67 5.37 -6.92
C PHE A 66 9.41 4.17 -7.52
N GLU A 67 10.73 4.23 -7.59
CA GLU A 67 11.58 3.13 -8.08
C GLU A 67 11.37 1.85 -7.25
N PHE A 68 11.26 1.98 -5.94
CA PHE A 68 11.00 0.84 -5.06
C PHE A 68 9.65 0.20 -5.35
N ILE A 69 8.58 0.99 -5.49
CA ILE A 69 7.23 0.47 -5.72
C ILE A 69 7.11 -0.11 -7.14
N GLU A 70 7.42 0.71 -8.15
CA GLU A 70 7.16 0.40 -9.56
C GLU A 70 8.29 -0.39 -10.22
N GLY A 71 9.53 -0.24 -9.77
CA GLY A 71 10.68 -0.94 -10.34
C GLY A 71 10.95 -2.30 -9.71
N TRP A 72 10.61 -2.47 -8.43
CA TRP A 72 10.99 -3.65 -7.66
C TRP A 72 9.84 -4.35 -6.94
N TYR A 73 9.05 -3.66 -6.10
CA TYR A 73 8.04 -4.29 -5.24
C TYR A 73 6.95 -4.95 -6.10
N ASN A 74 6.28 -4.18 -6.96
CA ASN A 74 5.18 -4.69 -7.78
C ASN A 74 5.66 -5.66 -8.88
N LEU A 75 6.86 -5.43 -9.43
CA LEU A 75 7.35 -6.18 -10.59
C LEU A 75 8.16 -7.42 -10.26
N ARG A 76 8.87 -7.44 -9.13
CA ARG A 76 9.94 -8.43 -8.88
C ARG A 76 9.89 -9.07 -7.50
N ARG A 77 9.39 -8.38 -6.47
CA ARG A 77 9.38 -8.92 -5.10
C ARG A 77 8.45 -10.12 -5.03
N ARG A 78 8.96 -11.26 -4.54
CA ARG A 78 8.16 -12.47 -4.35
C ARG A 78 7.50 -12.46 -2.99
N HIS A 79 6.22 -12.80 -2.95
CA HIS A 79 5.45 -12.89 -1.71
C HIS A 79 5.00 -14.33 -1.47
N SER A 80 5.26 -14.87 -0.27
CA SER A 80 4.84 -16.22 0.10
C SER A 80 3.33 -16.40 0.04
N ALA A 81 2.57 -15.38 0.47
CA ALA A 81 1.11 -15.34 0.36
C ALA A 81 0.59 -15.39 -1.09
N LEU A 82 1.43 -15.03 -2.07
CA LEU A 82 1.11 -15.05 -3.51
C LEU A 82 1.78 -16.23 -4.23
N GLY A 83 2.07 -17.32 -3.51
CA GLY A 83 2.74 -18.49 -4.12
C GLY A 83 4.13 -18.19 -4.66
N GLN A 84 4.87 -17.27 -4.03
CA GLN A 84 6.18 -16.79 -4.46
C GLN A 84 6.16 -16.07 -5.82
N GLN A 85 5.02 -15.52 -6.23
CA GLN A 85 4.91 -14.65 -7.39
C GLN A 85 5.06 -13.17 -6.99
N ALA A 86 5.41 -12.34 -7.97
CA ALA A 86 5.37 -10.89 -7.81
C ALA A 86 3.92 -10.37 -7.92
N PRO A 87 3.56 -9.26 -7.24
CA PRO A 87 2.20 -8.75 -7.22
C PRO A 87 1.60 -8.57 -8.62
N LYS A 88 2.36 -7.99 -9.56
CA LYS A 88 1.88 -7.80 -10.94
C LYS A 88 1.67 -9.12 -11.69
N ALA A 89 2.54 -10.10 -11.45
CA ALA A 89 2.42 -11.42 -12.10
C ALA A 89 1.21 -12.18 -11.55
N TYR A 90 0.99 -12.11 -10.24
CA TYR A 90 -0.19 -12.69 -9.59
C TYR A 90 -1.48 -12.03 -10.09
N GLU A 91 -1.52 -10.69 -10.17
CA GLU A 91 -2.69 -9.96 -10.67
C GLU A 91 -2.99 -10.28 -12.14
N ALA A 92 -1.97 -10.36 -13.00
CA ALA A 92 -2.14 -10.73 -14.40
C ALA A 92 -2.75 -12.14 -14.54
N ALA A 93 -2.19 -13.12 -13.83
CA ALA A 93 -2.71 -14.49 -13.83
C ALA A 93 -4.15 -14.58 -13.29
N TRP A 94 -4.49 -13.78 -12.27
CA TRP A 94 -5.85 -13.72 -11.73
C TRP A 94 -6.84 -13.13 -12.73
N ARG A 95 -6.46 -12.06 -13.45
CA ARG A 95 -7.31 -11.44 -14.48
C ARG A 95 -7.54 -12.36 -15.68
N ASP A 96 -6.53 -13.13 -16.07
CA ASP A 96 -6.66 -14.08 -17.18
C ASP A 96 -7.54 -15.29 -16.82
N ALA A 97 -7.69 -15.59 -15.53
CA ALA A 97 -8.51 -16.68 -15.00
C ALA A 97 -9.97 -16.27 -14.70
N ALA A 98 -10.28 -14.98 -14.71
CA ALA A 98 -11.60 -14.40 -14.42
C ALA A 98 -12.41 -14.14 -15.70
#